data_AF-A0A4U6MGS3-F1
#
_entry.id   AF-A0A4U6MGS3-F1
#
_cell.length_a   1.000
_cell.length_b   1.000
_cell.length_c   1.000
_cell.angle_alpha   90.00
_cell.angle_beta   90.00
_cell.angle_gamma   90.00
#
_symmetry.space_group_name_H-M   'P 1'
#
loop_
_entity.id
_entity.type
_entity.pdbx_description
1 polymer ?
#
loop_
_entity_poly.entity_id
_entity_poly.type
_entity_poly.pdbx_seq_one_letter_code
_entity_poly.pdbx_strand_id
1 'polypeptide(L)' 'GKNQLTFNQIALEEAGRYAAEDADVTLQLHLKMWPELQKHKGPLNVFENIDMPLVPVLSRVERNGVKIDP' A
#
# COMPACT_ATOMS: atom_id res chain seq x y z
N GLY A 1 6.10 -8.33 18.16
CA GLY A 1 6.71 -8.75 19.45
C GLY A 1 6.14 -10.09 19.87
N LYS A 2 6.85 -10.89 20.68
CA LYS A 2 6.52 -12.30 20.98
C LYS A 2 5.06 -12.58 21.43
N ASN A 3 4.33 -11.56 21.90
CA ASN A 3 2.93 -11.64 22.34
C ASN A 3 1.95 -10.77 21.50
N GLN A 4 2.32 -10.36 20.28
CA GLN A 4 1.40 -9.63 19.40
C GLN A 4 0.33 -10.58 18.84
N LEU A 5 -0.93 -10.19 18.96
CA LEU A 5 -2.05 -10.88 18.33
C LEU A 5 -1.96 -10.73 16.81
N THR A 6 -2.32 -11.79 16.08
CA THR A 6 -2.55 -11.70 14.64
C THR A 6 -3.94 -11.13 14.38
N PHE A 7 -4.15 -10.52 13.21
CA PHE A 7 -5.40 -9.79 12.90
C PHE A 7 -6.66 -10.65 13.07
N ASN A 8 -6.57 -11.96 12.79
CA ASN A 8 -7.65 -12.93 12.96
C ASN A 8 -8.03 -13.24 14.43
N GLN A 9 -7.28 -12.72 15.42
CA GLN A 9 -7.54 -12.88 16.85
C GLN A 9 -8.14 -11.61 17.49
N ILE A 10 -8.29 -10.53 16.72
CA ILE A 10 -8.78 -9.23 17.20
C ILE A 10 -10.32 -9.25 17.21
N ALA A 11 -10.92 -8.59 18.20
CA ALA A 11 -12.36 -8.41 18.27
C ALA A 11 -12.88 -7.65 17.03
N LEU A 12 -14.06 -8.01 16.54
CA LEU A 12 -14.59 -7.49 15.28
C LEU A 12 -14.68 -5.96 15.24
N GLU A 13 -15.14 -5.33 16.33
CA GLU A 13 -15.25 -3.87 16.41
C GLU A 13 -13.90 -3.16 16.34
N GLU A 14 -12.88 -3.73 16.98
CA GLU A 14 -11.54 -3.17 17.00
C GLU A 14 -10.85 -3.34 15.64
N ALA A 15 -10.97 -4.54 15.04
CA ALA A 15 -10.52 -4.80 13.68
C ALA A 15 -11.24 -3.93 12.64
N GLY A 16 -12.55 -3.74 12.82
CA GLY A 16 -13.40 -2.92 11.98
C GLY A 16 -13.01 -1.46 12.01
N ARG A 17 -12.82 -0.87 13.20
CA ARG A 17 -12.36 0.51 13.34
C ARG A 17 -11.01 0.73 12.68
N TYR A 18 -10.06 -0.19 12.90
CA TYR A 18 -8.73 -0.12 12.30
C TYR A 18 -8.79 -0.19 10.77
N ALA A 19 -9.45 -1.20 10.21
CA ALA A 19 -9.52 -1.37 8.76
C ALA A 19 -10.34 -0.27 8.06
N ALA A 20 -11.38 0.26 8.73
CA ALA A 20 -12.17 1.36 8.20
C ALA A 20 -11.39 2.68 8.20
N GLU A 21 -10.62 2.96 9.27
CA GLU A 21 -9.73 4.12 9.32
C GLU A 21 -8.68 4.06 8.22
N ASP A 22 -8.04 2.91 8.01
CA ASP A 22 -7.08 2.72 6.92
C ASP A 22 -7.69 3.09 5.55
N ALA A 23 -8.93 2.65 5.28
CA ALA A 23 -9.62 2.97 4.04
C ALA A 23 -10.00 4.45 3.92
N ASP A 24 -10.56 5.03 4.98
CA ASP A 24 -11.00 6.43 5.01
C ASP A 24 -9.81 7.39 4.87
N VAL A 25 -8.79 7.21 5.70
CA VAL A 25 -7.59 8.05 5.68
C VAL A 25 -6.85 7.91 4.36
N THR A 26 -6.75 6.71 3.79
CA THR A 26 -6.14 6.51 2.46
C THR A 26 -6.87 7.33 1.39
N LEU A 27 -8.20 7.34 1.39
CA LEU A 27 -8.98 8.15 0.45
C LEU A 27 -8.77 9.65 0.69
N GLN A 28 -8.80 10.09 1.95
CA GLN A 28 -8.56 11.50 2.29
C GLN A 28 -7.17 11.97 1.85
N LEU A 29 -6.14 11.13 2.01
CA LEU A 29 -4.79 11.40 1.53
C LEU A 29 -4.75 11.48 0.00
N HIS A 30 -5.36 10.53 -0.70
CA HIS A 30 -5.43 10.55 -2.16
C HIS A 30 -6.08 11.85 -2.67
N LEU A 31 -7.22 12.24 -2.11
CA LEU A 31 -7.95 13.45 -2.47
C LEU A 31 -7.12 14.73 -2.29
N LYS A 32 -6.15 14.73 -1.36
CA LYS A 32 -5.24 15.87 -1.16
C LYS A 32 -4.00 15.80 -2.04
N MET A 33 -3.37 14.62 -2.15
CA MET A 33 -2.09 14.48 -2.84
C MET A 33 -2.22 14.43 -4.37
N TRP A 34 -3.32 13.85 -4.88
CA TRP A 34 -3.52 13.70 -6.32
C TRP A 34 -3.60 15.05 -7.06
N PRO A 35 -4.37 16.06 -6.59
CA PRO A 35 -4.36 17.38 -7.20
C PRO A 35 -2.97 18.05 -7.16
N GLU A 36 -2.20 17.85 -6.09
CA GLU A 36 -0.84 18.40 -5.96
C GLU A 36 0.10 17.78 -6.99
N LEU A 37 0.03 16.45 -7.19
CA LEU A 37 0.86 15.73 -8.14
C LEU A 37 0.61 16.20 -9.59
N GLN A 38 -0.64 16.50 -9.93
CA GLN A 38 -1.04 16.95 -11.27
C GLN A 38 -0.47 18.33 -11.65
N LYS A 39 -0.02 19.14 -10.68
CA LYS A 39 0.56 20.48 -10.93
C LYS A 39 1.84 20.42 -11.75
N HIS A 40 2.56 19.30 -11.72
CA HIS A 40 3.84 19.15 -12.41
C HIS A 40 3.85 17.93 -13.33
N LYS A 41 4.05 18.14 -14.63
CA LYS A 41 4.02 17.07 -15.64
C LYS A 41 5.11 16.02 -15.45
N GLY A 42 6.29 16.40 -14.94
CA GLY A 42 7.40 15.48 -14.69
C GLY A 42 7.05 14.41 -13.64
N PRO A 43 6.78 14.80 -12.37
CA PRO A 43 6.35 13.88 -11.32
C PRO A 43 5.10 13.06 -11.69
N LEU A 44 4.10 13.68 -12.33
CA LEU A 44 2.91 12.97 -12.78
C LEU A 44 3.25 11.85 -13.78
N ASN A 45 4.10 12.14 -14.76
CA ASN A 45 4.53 11.14 -15.75
C ASN A 45 5.28 9.97 -15.11
N VAL A 46 6.15 10.23 -14.12
CA VAL A 46 6.84 9.17 -13.38
C VAL A 46 5.84 8.31 -12.62
N PHE A 47 4.91 8.92 -11.90
CA PHE A 47 3.90 8.18 -11.14
C PHE A 47 3.03 7.29 -12.03
N GLU A 48 2.48 7.84 -13.13
CA GLU A 48 1.53 7.13 -14.00
C GLU A 48 2.20 6.06 -14.86
N ASN A 49 3.41 6.33 -15.37
CA ASN A 49 4.04 5.48 -16.38
C ASN A 49 5.19 4.61 -15.84
N ILE A 50 5.66 4.87 -14.61
CA ILE A 50 6.74 4.11 -13.97
C ILE A 50 6.24 3.48 -12.68
N ASP A 51 5.86 4.27 -11.67
CA ASP A 51 5.63 3.76 -10.31
C ASP A 51 4.40 2.85 -10.24
N MET A 52 3.23 3.32 -10.70
CA MET A 52 1.99 2.54 -10.61
C MET A 52 2.00 1.25 -11.43
N PRO A 53 2.52 1.22 -12.68
CA PRO A 53 2.70 -0.02 -13.43
C PRO A 53 3.71 -1.00 -12.81
N LEU A 54 4.67 -0.50 -12.01
CA LEU A 54 5.71 -1.31 -11.38
C LEU A 54 5.20 -2.08 -10.15
N VAL A 55 4.17 -1.60 -9.44
CA VAL A 55 3.56 -2.27 -8.26
C VAL A 55 3.27 -3.77 -8.51
N PRO A 56 2.52 -4.18 -9.55
CA PRO A 56 2.27 -5.60 -9.79
C PRO A 56 3.51 -6.37 -10.25
N VAL A 57 4.52 -5.72 -10.83
CA VAL A 57 5.80 -6.35 -11.20
C VAL A 57 6.56 -6.72 -9.94
N LEU A 58 6.69 -5.80 -8.98
CA LEU A 58 7.38 -6.06 -7.71
C LEU A 58 6.69 -7.17 -6.93
N SER A 59 5.36 -7.16 -6.86
CA SER A 59 4.61 -8.26 -6.22
C SER A 59 4.96 -9.63 -6.82
N ARG A 60 5.14 -9.74 -8.14
CA ARG A 60 5.57 -10.99 -8.77
C ARG A 60 7.01 -11.35 -8.44
N VAL A 61 7.93 -10.38 -8.50
CA VAL A 61 9.34 -10.60 -8.18
C VAL A 61 9.51 -11.09 -6.74
N GLU A 62 8.85 -10.42 -5.79
CA GLU A 62 8.90 -10.78 -4.37
C GLU A 62 8.35 -12.19 -4.12
N ARG A 63 7.22 -12.54 -4.75
CA ARG A 63 6.60 -13.87 -4.62
C ARG A 63 7.39 -14.98 -5.31
N ASN A 64 8.11 -14.66 -6.39
CA ASN A 64 9.00 -15.63 -7.05
C ASN A 64 10.20 -15.99 -6.15
N GLY A 65 10.71 -15.00 -5.41
CA GLY A 65 11.90 -15.15 -4.60
C GLY A 65 13.15 -15.46 -5.42
N VAL A 66 14.19 -15.94 -4.72
CA VAL A 66 15.45 -16.36 -5.33
C VAL A 66 15.92 -17.64 -4.63
N LYS A 67 16.48 -18.57 -5.39
CA LYS A 67 17.05 -19.80 -4.83
C LYS A 67 18.36 -19.48 -4.13
N ILE A 68 18.50 -19.92 -2.88
CA ILE A 68 19.73 -19.85 -2.09
C ILE A 68 20.22 -21.28 -1.85
N ASP A 69 21.52 -21.51 -2.03
CA ASP A 69 22.18 -22.73 -1.57
C ASP A 69 22.45 -22.57 -0.06
N PRO A 70 21.87 -23.42 0.81
CA PRO A 70 21.93 -23.28 2.26
C PRO A 70 23.33 -23.42 2.86
#